data_AF-A0A3C0KCQ4-F1
#
_entry.id   AF-A0A3C0KCQ4-F1
#
_cell.length_a   1.000
_cell.length_b   1.000
_cell.length_c   1.000
_cell.angle_alpha   90.00
_cell.angle_beta   90.00
_cell.angle_gamma   90.00
#
_symmetry.space_group_name_H-M   'P 1'
#
loop_
_entity.id
_entity.type
_entity.pdbx_description
1 polymer ?
#
loop_
_entity_poly.entity_id
_entity_poly.type
_entity_poly.pdbx_seq_one_letter_code
_entity_poly.pdbx_strand_id
1 'polypeptide(L)'
;MNVPIALAALQSQAAEPARLREIPYNYTSFSDREIVIRLLGAPAWEVLDQLRMERRTGRSARMLYEVLGDIWVVQRNPYLQDDLLDNPARRKLLVDALQHRLGEIEKRRTPADDAERDRLVGELAQAARRAVADFDATFEQAATLRRQIQRTLGRLTARDNIK
;
A
#
# COMPACT_ATOMS: atom_id res chain seq x y z
N MET A 1 -32.79 -29.78 26.41
CA MET A 1 -31.33 -29.94 26.33
C MET A 1 -30.71 -28.57 26.11
N ASN A 2 -29.92 -28.10 27.09
CA ASN A 2 -29.25 -26.81 27.04
C ASN A 2 -27.99 -26.96 26.19
N VAL A 3 -27.77 -26.09 25.19
CA VAL A 3 -26.50 -26.03 24.45
C VAL A 3 -25.82 -24.70 24.77
N PRO A 4 -25.10 -24.56 25.90
CA PRO A 4 -24.34 -23.37 26.23
C PRO A 4 -22.88 -23.56 25.79
N ILE A 5 -22.63 -23.59 24.48
CA ILE A 5 -21.25 -23.61 23.96
C ILE A 5 -21.01 -22.47 22.96
N ALA A 6 -22.05 -21.98 22.29
CA ALA A 6 -21.92 -20.93 21.27
C ALA A 6 -21.50 -19.55 21.84
N LEU A 7 -21.83 -19.22 23.09
CA LEU A 7 -21.53 -17.89 23.65
C LEU A 7 -20.07 -17.76 24.16
N ALA A 8 -19.48 -18.85 24.63
CA ALA A 8 -18.10 -18.84 25.16
C ALA A 8 -17.05 -18.74 24.03
N ALA A 9 -17.36 -19.23 22.83
CA ALA A 9 -16.50 -19.10 21.65
C ALA A 9 -16.48 -17.67 21.08
N LEU A 10 -17.51 -16.86 21.34
CA LEU A 10 -17.55 -15.44 20.96
C LEU A 10 -16.79 -14.52 21.94
N GLN A 11 -16.53 -14.99 23.17
CA GLN A 11 -15.87 -14.19 24.21
C GLN A 11 -14.34 -14.38 24.29
N SER A 12 -13.75 -15.15 23.38
CA SER A 12 -12.31 -15.40 23.31
C SER A 12 -11.64 -14.83 22.05
N GLN A 13 -12.18 -13.74 21.50
CA GLN A 13 -11.32 -12.73 20.89
C GLN A 13 -11.06 -11.67 21.95
N ALA A 14 -10.24 -12.03 22.95
CA ALA A 14 -9.52 -11.04 23.71
C ALA A 14 -8.85 -10.14 22.66
N ALA A 15 -9.29 -8.89 22.58
CA ALA A 15 -8.67 -7.90 21.74
C ALA A 15 -7.17 -7.96 22.04
N GLU A 16 -6.37 -8.43 21.07
CA GLU A 16 -4.94 -8.18 21.10
C GLU A 16 -4.78 -6.70 21.45
N PRO A 17 -3.86 -6.32 22.36
CA PRO A 17 -3.65 -4.92 22.70
C PRO A 17 -3.55 -4.18 21.38
N ALA A 18 -4.49 -3.26 21.13
CA ALA A 18 -4.70 -2.68 19.81
C ALA A 18 -3.37 -2.14 19.32
N ARG A 19 -2.66 -2.91 18.50
CA ARG A 19 -1.39 -2.47 17.93
C ARG A 19 -1.79 -1.30 17.06
N LEU A 20 -1.50 -0.09 17.54
CA LEU A 20 -1.71 1.15 16.81
C LEU A 20 -1.04 0.95 15.45
N ARG A 21 -1.86 0.75 14.41
CA ARG A 21 -1.40 0.60 13.04
C ARG A 21 -0.92 1.96 12.56
N GLU A 22 0.26 1.98 11.98
CA GLU A 22 0.84 3.19 11.39
C GLU A 22 0.42 3.33 9.93
N ILE A 23 0.22 2.22 9.23
CA ILE A 23 -0.29 2.19 7.85
C ILE A 23 -1.83 2.32 7.86
N PRO A 24 -2.41 3.37 7.26
CA PRO A 24 -3.85 3.52 7.13
C PRO A 24 -4.48 2.40 6.29
N TYR A 25 -5.77 2.15 6.54
CA TYR A 25 -6.59 1.18 5.79
C TYR A 25 -6.06 -0.26 5.80
N ASN A 26 -5.15 -0.60 6.72
CA ASN A 26 -4.69 -1.96 6.90
C ASN A 26 -5.69 -2.78 7.72
N TYR A 27 -6.66 -3.37 7.02
CA TYR A 27 -7.65 -4.30 7.60
C TYR A 27 -7.25 -5.77 7.38
N THR A 28 -6.01 -6.04 6.98
CA THR A 28 -5.53 -7.38 6.66
C THR A 28 -4.73 -7.99 7.82
N SER A 29 -4.48 -9.29 7.75
CA SER A 29 -3.59 -9.98 8.71
C SER A 29 -2.12 -9.57 8.59
N PHE A 30 -1.73 -8.84 7.53
CA PHE A 30 -0.36 -8.37 7.36
C PHE A 30 -0.01 -7.29 8.37
N SER A 31 1.15 -7.42 8.99
CA SER A 31 1.80 -6.39 9.78
C SER A 31 2.30 -5.25 8.89
N ASP A 32 2.47 -4.06 9.48
CA ASP A 32 2.97 -2.90 8.76
C ASP A 32 4.38 -3.16 8.20
N ARG A 33 5.19 -3.93 8.94
CA ARG A 33 6.47 -4.45 8.47
C ARG A 33 6.33 -5.28 7.19
N GLU A 34 5.41 -6.24 7.17
CA GLU A 34 5.22 -7.10 6.00
C GLU A 34 4.75 -6.30 4.78
N ILE A 35 3.87 -5.32 4.98
CA ILE A 35 3.41 -4.42 3.91
C ILE A 35 4.59 -3.60 3.37
N VAL A 36 5.38 -2.97 4.25
CA VAL A 36 6.57 -2.20 3.84
C VAL A 36 7.53 -3.07 3.05
N ILE A 37 7.85 -4.27 3.54
CA ILE A 37 8.78 -5.18 2.86
C ILE A 37 8.24 -5.58 1.49
N ARG A 38 6.93 -5.84 1.38
CA ARG A 38 6.32 -6.27 0.13
C ARG A 38 6.25 -5.14 -0.91
N LEU A 39 6.07 -3.90 -0.47
CA LEU A 39 5.96 -2.74 -1.37
C LEU A 39 7.32 -2.11 -1.69
N LEU A 40 8.23 -2.01 -0.71
CA LEU A 40 9.49 -1.26 -0.83
C LEU A 40 10.75 -2.13 -0.76
N GLY A 41 10.62 -3.39 -0.34
CA GLY A 41 11.73 -4.32 -0.11
C GLY A 41 12.23 -4.30 1.35
N ALA A 42 12.97 -5.36 1.71
CA ALA A 42 13.57 -5.51 3.04
C ALA A 42 14.55 -4.38 3.42
N PRO A 43 15.43 -3.88 2.52
CA PRO A 43 16.34 -2.78 2.87
C PRO A 43 15.61 -1.50 3.28
N ALA A 44 14.47 -1.19 2.65
CA ALA A 44 13.67 -0.02 3.01
C ALA A 44 13.06 -0.14 4.42
N TRP A 45 12.72 -1.36 4.87
CA TRP A 45 12.28 -1.56 6.25
C TRP A 45 13.39 -1.27 7.27
N GLU A 46 14.62 -1.70 6.99
CA GLU A 46 15.78 -1.44 7.86
C GLU A 46 16.04 0.07 8.01
N VAL A 47 16.00 0.81 6.90
CA VAL A 47 16.13 2.27 6.91
C VAL A 47 15.00 2.94 7.70
N LEU A 48 13.75 2.46 7.54
CA LEU A 48 12.61 2.94 8.32
C LEU A 48 12.80 2.68 9.82
N ASP A 49 13.26 1.50 10.20
CA ASP A 49 13.48 1.14 11.61
C ASP A 49 14.58 1.99 12.24
N GLN A 50 15.68 2.24 11.51
CA GLN A 50 16.74 3.16 11.94
C GLN A 50 16.19 4.57 12.17
N LEU A 51 15.44 5.12 11.21
CA LEU A 51 14.85 6.46 11.33
C LEU A 51 13.82 6.57 12.47
N ARG A 52 13.13 5.47 12.83
CA ARG A 52 12.16 5.44 13.94
C ARG A 52 12.84 5.57 15.31
N MET A 53 14.04 5.02 15.45
CA MET A 53 14.79 5.10 16.72
C MET A 53 15.22 6.54 17.06
N GLU A 54 15.33 7.41 16.06
CA GLU A 54 15.83 8.79 16.20
C GLU A 54 14.79 9.80 16.74
N ARG A 55 13.55 9.38 17.08
CA ARG A 55 12.44 10.16 17.70
C ARG A 55 12.02 11.51 17.05
N ARG A 56 12.75 12.05 16.06
CA ARG A 56 12.45 13.33 15.37
C ARG A 56 11.59 13.19 14.11
N THR A 57 11.40 11.98 13.59
CA THR A 57 10.94 11.70 12.20
C THR A 57 9.45 11.37 12.05
N GLY A 58 8.63 11.57 13.09
CA GLY A 58 7.25 11.09 13.12
C GLY A 58 6.34 11.59 11.97
N ARG A 59 6.56 12.81 11.45
CA ARG A 59 5.70 13.37 10.39
C ARG A 59 6.01 12.80 9.00
N SER A 60 7.29 12.73 8.60
CA SER A 60 7.67 12.19 7.28
C SER A 60 7.40 10.69 7.19
N ALA A 61 7.63 9.95 8.27
CA ALA A 61 7.28 8.53 8.36
C ALA A 61 5.76 8.32 8.20
N ARG A 62 4.94 9.12 8.90
CA ARG A 62 3.48 9.06 8.76
C ARG A 62 3.02 9.34 7.33
N MET A 63 3.58 10.36 6.68
CA MET A 63 3.26 10.66 5.28
C MET A 63 3.63 9.51 4.34
N LEU A 64 4.76 8.85 4.58
CA LEU A 64 5.15 7.65 3.81
C LEU A 64 4.14 6.51 4.05
N TYR A 65 3.75 6.26 5.29
CA TYR A 65 2.74 5.24 5.59
C TYR A 65 1.38 5.53 4.96
N GLU A 66 0.97 6.80 4.85
CA GLU A 66 -0.22 7.19 4.10
C GLU A 66 -0.10 6.82 2.61
N VAL A 67 1.04 7.09 1.96
CA VAL A 67 1.30 6.66 0.57
C VAL A 67 1.22 5.13 0.44
N LEU A 68 1.85 4.39 1.35
CA LEU A 68 1.84 2.93 1.33
C LEU A 68 0.43 2.37 1.58
N GLY A 69 -0.35 3.00 2.47
CA GLY A 69 -1.73 2.62 2.76
C GLY A 69 -2.62 2.79 1.53
N ASP A 70 -2.50 3.90 0.80
CA ASP A 70 -3.26 4.15 -0.42
C ASP A 70 -2.93 3.14 -1.53
N ILE A 71 -1.65 2.74 -1.68
CA ILE A 71 -1.26 1.66 -2.60
C ILE A 71 -1.84 0.33 -2.14
N TRP A 72 -1.68 0.00 -0.85
CA TRP A 72 -2.07 -1.29 -0.28
C TRP A 72 -3.57 -1.54 -0.36
N VAL A 73 -4.39 -0.54 -0.01
CA VAL A 73 -5.85 -0.68 -0.04
C VAL A 73 -6.34 -0.97 -1.45
N VAL A 74 -5.75 -0.35 -2.48
CA VAL A 74 -6.09 -0.63 -3.87
C VAL A 74 -5.61 -2.02 -4.29
N GLN A 75 -4.39 -2.42 -3.94
CA GLN A 75 -3.88 -3.77 -4.27
C GLN A 75 -4.70 -4.91 -3.63
N ARG A 76 -5.39 -4.65 -2.52
CA ARG A 76 -6.16 -5.65 -1.79
C ARG A 76 -7.67 -5.59 -2.02
N ASN A 77 -8.16 -4.59 -2.77
CA ASN A 77 -9.58 -4.41 -3.03
C ASN A 77 -9.88 -4.51 -4.54
N PRO A 78 -10.42 -5.65 -5.01
CA PRO A 78 -10.79 -5.85 -6.41
C PRO A 78 -11.72 -4.78 -6.96
N TYR A 79 -12.65 -4.26 -6.15
CA TYR A 79 -13.58 -3.21 -6.59
C TYR A 79 -12.88 -1.89 -6.89
N LEU A 80 -11.86 -1.53 -6.10
CA LEU A 80 -11.04 -0.34 -6.38
C LEU A 80 -10.18 -0.56 -7.63
N GLN A 81 -9.66 -1.77 -7.83
CA GLN A 81 -8.90 -2.07 -9.04
C GLN A 81 -9.77 -1.98 -10.29
N ASP A 82 -10.98 -2.55 -10.26
CA ASP A 82 -11.94 -2.48 -11.36
C ASP A 82 -12.30 -1.03 -11.68
N ASP A 83 -12.66 -0.24 -10.68
CA ASP A 83 -12.98 1.18 -10.85
C ASP A 83 -11.82 1.99 -11.46
N LEU A 84 -10.58 1.75 -11.02
CA LEU A 84 -9.40 2.43 -11.55
C LEU A 84 -8.97 1.92 -12.94
N LEU A 85 -9.27 0.65 -13.29
CA LEU A 85 -9.07 0.12 -14.63
C LEU A 85 -10.08 0.70 -15.62
N ASP A 86 -11.33 0.87 -15.20
CA ASP A 86 -12.41 1.40 -16.02
C ASP A 86 -12.34 2.93 -16.15
N ASN A 87 -11.72 3.61 -15.18
CA ASN A 87 -11.58 5.08 -15.16
C ASN A 87 -10.10 5.54 -15.12
N PRO A 88 -9.44 5.66 -16.29
CA PRO A 88 -8.04 6.10 -16.37
C PRO A 88 -7.79 7.51 -15.80
N ALA A 89 -8.79 8.41 -15.87
CA ALA A 89 -8.66 9.75 -15.29
C ALA A 89 -8.60 9.70 -13.77
N ARG A 90 -9.42 8.85 -13.13
CA ARG A 90 -9.36 8.62 -11.68
C ARG A 90 -8.04 7.96 -11.26
N ARG A 91 -7.55 6.97 -12.04
CA ARG A 91 -6.21 6.39 -11.84
C ARG A 91 -5.13 7.46 -11.86
N LYS A 92 -5.14 8.32 -12.88
CA LYS A 92 -4.17 9.42 -13.00
C LYS A 92 -4.21 10.35 -11.79
N LEU A 93 -5.41 10.75 -11.34
CA LEU A 93 -5.55 11.62 -10.16
C LEU A 93 -4.98 10.97 -8.90
N LEU A 94 -5.19 9.68 -8.68
CA LEU A 94 -4.61 8.94 -7.56
C LEU A 94 -3.08 8.94 -7.64
N VAL A 95 -2.52 8.58 -8.79
CA VAL A 95 -1.06 8.52 -8.99
C VAL A 95 -0.42 9.90 -8.81
N ASP A 96 -1.02 10.94 -9.40
CA ASP A 96 -0.54 12.33 -9.27
C ASP A 96 -0.58 12.77 -7.79
N ALA A 97 -1.61 12.38 -7.02
CA ALA A 97 -1.70 12.67 -5.59
C ALA A 97 -0.63 11.93 -4.76
N LEU A 98 -0.35 10.66 -5.06
CA LEU A 98 0.73 9.90 -4.40
C LEU A 98 2.10 10.52 -4.68
N GLN A 99 2.36 10.87 -5.95
CA GLN A 99 3.60 11.55 -6.35
C GLN A 99 3.74 12.91 -5.67
N HIS A 100 2.66 13.69 -5.57
CA HIS A 100 2.66 14.96 -4.85
C HIS A 100 3.01 14.76 -3.37
N ARG A 101 2.39 13.79 -2.68
CA ARG A 101 2.69 13.51 -1.26
C ARG A 101 4.15 13.09 -1.06
N LEU A 102 4.72 12.29 -1.98
CA LEU A 102 6.15 11.96 -1.97
C LEU A 102 7.04 13.21 -2.16
N GLY A 103 6.65 14.12 -3.05
CA GLY A 103 7.36 15.40 -3.22
C GLY A 103 7.36 16.25 -1.94
N GLU A 104 6.27 16.24 -1.18
CA GLU A 104 6.19 16.94 0.12
C GLU A 104 7.08 16.29 1.20
N ILE A 105 7.36 14.98 1.13
CA ILE A 105 8.32 14.33 2.01
C ILE A 105 9.74 14.84 1.70
N GLU A 106 10.08 14.95 0.42
CA GLU A 106 11.40 15.42 0.01
C GLU A 106 11.64 16.89 0.34
N LYS A 107 10.64 17.76 0.25
CA LYS A 107 10.80 19.17 0.63
C LYS A 107 11.14 19.36 2.12
N ARG A 108 10.88 18.36 2.95
CA ARG A 108 11.15 18.37 4.40
C ARG A 108 12.58 17.91 4.74
N ARG A 109 13.37 17.55 3.73
CA ARG A 109 14.78 17.21 3.86
C ARG A 109 15.59 18.42 4.32
N THR A 110 16.40 18.25 5.37
CA THR A 110 17.27 19.29 5.93
C THR A 110 18.72 18.83 5.98
N PRO A 111 19.42 18.77 4.82
CA PRO A 111 20.79 18.26 4.74
C PRO A 111 21.79 19.05 5.58
N ALA A 112 21.51 20.32 5.86
CA ALA A 112 22.35 21.17 6.72
C ALA A 112 22.32 20.78 8.21
N ASP A 113 21.22 20.17 8.67
CA ASP A 113 21.07 19.79 10.08
C ASP A 113 21.62 18.39 10.34
N ASP A 114 21.47 17.48 9.37
CA ASP A 114 21.74 16.06 9.53
C ASP A 114 21.84 15.37 8.16
N ALA A 115 23.06 15.33 7.61
CA ALA A 115 23.32 14.81 6.28
C ALA A 115 23.09 13.29 6.17
N GLU A 116 23.30 12.54 7.26
CA GLU A 116 23.12 11.09 7.26
C GLU A 116 21.63 10.74 7.20
N ARG A 117 20.82 11.36 8.08
CA ARG A 117 19.37 11.21 8.06
C ARG A 117 18.78 11.64 6.72
N ASP A 118 19.27 12.74 6.18
CA ASP A 118 18.82 13.25 4.88
C ASP A 118 19.01 12.22 3.75
N ARG A 119 20.16 11.55 3.74
CA ARG A 119 20.45 10.45 2.81
C ARG A 119 19.46 9.30 2.97
N LEU A 120 19.22 8.85 4.21
CA LEU A 120 18.28 7.75 4.51
C LEU A 120 16.84 8.08 4.07
N VAL A 121 16.37 9.29 4.33
CA VAL A 121 15.06 9.76 3.86
C VAL A 121 15.01 9.79 2.33
N GLY A 122 16.09 10.20 1.68
CA GLY A 122 16.23 10.16 0.22
C GLY A 122 16.11 8.74 -0.35
N GLU A 123 16.76 7.76 0.28
CA GLU A 123 16.69 6.35 -0.11
C GLU A 123 15.25 5.81 -0.02
N LEU A 124 14.54 6.11 1.07
CA LEU A 124 13.14 5.73 1.25
C LEU A 124 12.22 6.40 0.23
N ALA A 125 12.40 7.70 -0.01
CA ALA A 125 11.61 8.43 -0.99
C ALA A 125 11.79 7.83 -2.40
N GLN A 126 13.01 7.41 -2.77
CA GLN A 126 13.26 6.74 -4.04
C GLN A 126 12.63 5.35 -4.10
N ALA A 127 12.70 4.56 -3.02
CA ALA A 127 12.01 3.28 -2.95
C ALA A 127 10.49 3.44 -3.13
N ALA A 128 9.90 4.43 -2.45
CA ALA A 128 8.47 4.72 -2.53
C ALA A 128 8.06 5.21 -3.92
N ARG A 129 8.87 6.02 -4.60
CA ARG A 129 8.63 6.41 -6.00
C ARG A 129 8.57 5.22 -6.93
N ARG A 130 9.53 4.29 -6.80
CA ARG A 130 9.52 3.06 -7.61
C ARG A 130 8.24 2.28 -7.36
N ALA A 131 7.84 2.12 -6.11
CA ALA A 131 6.59 1.43 -5.77
C ALA A 131 5.35 2.11 -6.37
N VAL A 132 5.28 3.45 -6.42
CA VAL A 132 4.19 4.19 -7.09
C VAL A 132 4.22 3.96 -8.61
N ALA A 133 5.40 3.96 -9.23
CA ALA A 133 5.54 3.72 -10.66
C ALA A 133 5.16 2.28 -11.03
N ASP A 134 5.62 1.30 -10.27
CA ASP A 134 5.28 -0.12 -10.44
C ASP A 134 3.77 -0.34 -10.24
N PHE A 135 3.17 0.33 -9.26
CA PHE A 135 1.73 0.32 -9.02
C PHE A 135 0.93 0.83 -10.23
N ASP A 136 1.31 1.96 -10.83
CA ASP A 136 0.63 2.46 -12.05
C ASP A 136 0.82 1.49 -13.22
N ALA A 137 2.03 0.96 -13.41
CA ALA A 137 2.35 0.00 -14.46
C ALA A 137 1.53 -1.30 -14.35
N THR A 138 1.21 -1.76 -13.14
CA THR A 138 0.33 -2.94 -12.96
C THR A 138 -1.05 -2.77 -13.60
N PHE A 139 -1.60 -1.56 -13.65
CA PHE A 139 -2.89 -1.32 -14.31
C PHE A 139 -2.81 -1.46 -15.84
N GLU A 140 -1.72 -0.97 -16.44
CA GLU A 140 -1.51 -1.11 -17.89
C GLU A 140 -1.32 -2.57 -18.30
N GLN A 141 -0.58 -3.32 -17.48
CA GLN A 141 -0.39 -4.76 -17.65
C GLN A 141 -1.72 -5.50 -17.50
N ALA A 142 -2.50 -5.21 -16.45
CA ALA A 142 -3.81 -5.80 -16.22
C ALA A 142 -4.79 -5.50 -17.36
N ALA A 143 -4.86 -4.25 -17.85
CA ALA A 143 -5.70 -3.87 -18.98
C ALA A 143 -5.30 -4.60 -20.27
N THR A 144 -4.01 -4.86 -20.47
CA THR A 144 -3.51 -5.65 -21.61
C THR A 144 -3.90 -7.12 -21.47
N LEU A 145 -3.74 -7.70 -20.28
CA LEU A 145 -4.12 -9.08 -20.01
C LEU A 145 -5.62 -9.30 -20.14
N ARG A 146 -6.47 -8.39 -19.62
CA ARG A 146 -7.94 -8.45 -19.77
C ARG A 146 -8.36 -8.50 -21.23
N ARG A 147 -7.77 -7.65 -22.09
CA ARG A 147 -8.03 -7.67 -23.55
C ARG A 147 -7.63 -9.00 -24.19
N GLN A 148 -6.51 -9.58 -23.78
CA GLN A 148 -6.06 -10.89 -24.29
C GLN A 148 -6.98 -12.03 -23.86
N ILE A 149 -7.38 -12.05 -22.58
CA ILE A 149 -8.31 -13.03 -22.02
C ILE A 149 -9.65 -12.96 -22.74
N GLN A 150 -10.23 -11.77 -22.91
CA GLN A 150 -11.50 -11.59 -23.62
C GLN A 150 -11.45 -12.11 -25.07
N ARG A 151 -10.36 -11.83 -25.80
CA ARG A 151 -10.20 -12.31 -27.19
C ARG A 151 -10.06 -13.82 -27.28
N THR A 152 -9.34 -14.43 -26.34
CA THR A 152 -9.03 -15.86 -26.35
C THR A 152 -10.21 -16.68 -25.86
N LEU A 153 -10.74 -16.34 -24.68
CA LEU A 153 -11.83 -17.08 -24.04
C LEU A 153 -13.21 -16.70 -24.59
N GLY A 154 -13.39 -15.51 -25.17
CA GLY A 154 -14.68 -15.08 -25.74
C GLY A 154 -15.13 -15.90 -26.94
N ARG A 155 -14.26 -16.75 -27.50
CA ARG A 155 -14.60 -17.75 -28.51
C ARG A 155 -15.11 -19.07 -27.93
N LEU A 156 -14.84 -19.31 -26.64
CA LEU A 156 -15.09 -20.57 -25.94
C LEU A 156 -16.24 -20.47 -24.94
N THR A 157 -16.59 -19.27 -24.50
CA THR A 157 -17.68 -19.02 -23.55
C THR A 157 -18.40 -17.70 -23.84
N ALA A 158 -19.62 -17.56 -23.32
CA ALA A 158 -20.33 -16.29 -23.28
C ALA A 158 -19.51 -15.21 -22.56
N ARG A 159 -19.65 -13.95 -22.99
CA ARG A 159 -18.85 -12.82 -22.49
C ARG A 159 -19.01 -12.60 -20.99
N ASP A 160 -20.21 -12.79 -20.46
CA ASP A 160 -20.52 -12.56 -19.04
C ASP A 160 -19.82 -13.54 -18.10
N ASN A 161 -19.29 -14.65 -18.64
CA ASN A 161 -18.50 -15.62 -17.89
C ASN A 161 -17.01 -15.21 -17.77
N ILE A 162 -16.59 -14.12 -18.43
CA ILE A 162 -15.23 -13.60 -18.40
C ILE A 162 -15.25 -12.30 -17.58
N LYS A 163 -14.79 -12.39 -16.32
CA LYS A 163 -14.63 -11.25 -15.41
C LYS A 163 -13.26 -10.61 -15.57
#